data_AF-A0A2V2GNQ3-F1
#
_entry.id   AF-A0A2V2GNQ3-F1
#
_cell.length_a   1.000
_cell.length_b   1.000
_cell.length_c   1.000
_cell.angle_alpha   90.00
_cell.angle_beta   90.00
_cell.angle_gamma   90.00
#
_symmetry.space_group_name_H-M   'P 1'
#
loop_
_entity.id
_entity.type
_entity.pdbx_description
1 polymer ?
#
loop_
_entity_poly.entity_id
_entity_poly.type
_entity_poly.pdbx_seq_one_letter_code
_entity_poly.pdbx_strand_id
1 'polypeptide(L)' 'MDKYDVTLYGVDSYTGYPTALTYRLEASSVGIAVDLARLAVNGNYPEFVEDYELYKERMGAK' A
#
# COMPACT_ATOMS: atom_id res chain seq x y z
N MET A 1 22.39 0.18 -2.91
CA MET A 1 20.95 -0.09 -2.88
C MET A 1 20.27 1.22 -3.17
N ASP A 2 19.20 1.19 -3.96
CA ASP A 2 18.48 2.39 -4.35
C ASP A 2 17.36 2.66 -3.33
N LYS A 3 16.97 3.94 -3.23
CA LYS A 3 15.86 4.38 -2.41
C LYS A 3 14.60 4.43 -3.24
N TYR A 4 13.55 3.79 -2.74
CA TYR A 4 12.24 3.74 -3.37
C TYR A 4 11.19 4.32 -2.43
N ASP A 5 10.36 5.22 -2.95
CA ASP A 5 9.12 5.63 -2.31
C ASP A 5 7.98 4.79 -2.92
N VAL A 6 7.48 3.82 -2.15
CA VAL A 6 6.41 2.90 -2.57
C VAL A 6 5.11 3.31 -1.88
N THR A 7 4.05 3.55 -2.66
CA THR A 7 2.71 3.78 -2.12
C THR A 7 1.80 2.61 -2.44
N LEU A 8 1.24 1.99 -1.41
CA LEU A 8 0.22 0.95 -1.53
C LEU A 8 -1.16 1.60 -1.43
N TYR A 9 -2.04 1.27 -2.37
CA TYR A 9 -3.40 1.77 -2.43
C TYR A 9 -4.38 0.65 -2.13
N GLY A 10 -5.35 0.92 -1.27
CA GLY A 10 -6.29 -0.09 -0.84
C GLY A 10 -7.39 0.48 0.04
N VAL A 11 -8.00 -0.38 0.84
CA VAL A 11 -9.03 0.01 1.81
C VAL A 11 -8.71 -0.51 3.19
N ASP A 12 -9.17 0.21 4.20
CA ASP A 12 -9.27 -0.34 5.55
C ASP A 12 -10.51 -1.25 5.61
N SER A 13 -10.32 -2.53 5.94
CA SER A 13 -11.36 -3.56 5.97
C SER A 13 -12.43 -3.31 7.04
N TYR A 14 -12.06 -2.64 8.14
CA TYR A 14 -12.91 -2.39 9.30
C TYR A 14 -13.87 -1.22 9.05
N THR A 15 -13.38 -0.17 8.41
CA THR A 15 -14.11 1.09 8.18
C THR A 15 -14.60 1.26 6.74
N GLY A 16 -14.00 0.53 5.79
CA GLY A 16 -14.27 0.65 4.36
C GLY A 16 -13.72 1.92 3.71
N TYR A 17 -12.90 2.71 4.42
CA TYR A 17 -12.31 3.93 3.87
C TYR A 17 -11.17 3.63 2.90
N PRO A 18 -11.04 4.44 1.82
CA PRO A 18 -9.88 4.35 0.93
C PRO A 18 -8.63 4.84 1.65
N THR A 19 -7.59 4.02 1.63
CA THR A 19 -6.35 4.25 2.37
C THR A 19 -5.16 4.15 1.42
N ALA A 20 -4.22 5.09 1.53
CA ALA A 20 -2.95 5.07 0.82
C ALA A 20 -1.81 5.12 1.83
N LEU A 21 -0.87 4.18 1.74
CA LEU A 21 0.25 4.03 2.68
C LEU A 21 1.57 4.14 1.94
N THR A 22 2.38 5.13 2.29
CA THR A 22 3.68 5.37 1.67
C THR A 22 4.82 4.89 2.56
N TYR A 23 5.70 4.08 1.98
CA TYR A 23 6.90 3.54 2.60
C TYR A 23 8.14 3.98 1.83
N ARG A 24 9.14 4.48 2.56
CA ARG A 24 10.46 4.78 2.03
C ARG A 24 11.41 3.64 2.37
N LEU A 25 11.88 2.92 1.36
CA LEU A 25 12.62 1.67 1.52
C LEU A 25 13.91 1.67 0.70
N GLU A 26 14.95 1.04 1.22
CA GLU A 26 16.17 0.73 0.47
C GLU A 26 16.10 -0.71 -0.04
N ALA A 27 16.21 -0.89 -1.36
CA ALA A 27 16.10 -2.20 -2.00
C ALA A 27 17.09 -2.35 -3.17
N SER A 28 17.31 -3.59 -3.61
CA SER A 28 18.10 -3.88 -4.81
C SER A 28 17.29 -3.79 -6.10
N SER A 29 15.96 -3.72 -6.03
CA SER A 29 15.06 -3.52 -7.17
C SER A 29 13.71 -2.98 -6.73
N VAL A 30 12.94 -2.44 -7.68
CA VAL A 30 11.56 -1.98 -7.46
C VAL A 30 10.68 -3.12 -6.91
N GLY A 31 10.77 -4.33 -7.48
CA GLY A 31 9.96 -5.47 -7.04
C GLY A 31 10.20 -5.82 -5.57
N ILE A 32 11.47 -5.84 -5.16
CA ILE A 32 11.83 -6.09 -3.75
C ILE A 32 11.34 -4.96 -2.84
N ALA A 33 11.37 -3.71 -3.29
CA ALA A 33 10.82 -2.60 -2.51
C ALA A 33 9.30 -2.75 -2.29
N VAL A 34 8.55 -3.21 -3.30
CA VAL A 34 7.11 -3.46 -3.19
C VAL A 34 6.82 -4.61 -2.22
N ASP A 35 7.56 -5.71 -2.32
CA ASP A 35 7.39 -6.85 -1.42
C ASP A 35 7.71 -6.47 0.04
N LEU A 36 8.74 -5.66 0.26
CA LEU A 36 9.07 -5.11 1.58
C LEU A 36 7.97 -4.18 2.12
N ALA A 37 7.38 -3.33 1.26
CA ALA A 37 6.25 -2.48 1.65
C ALA A 37 5.03 -3.31 2.06
N ARG A 38 4.72 -4.38 1.31
CA ARG A 38 3.62 -5.32 1.62
C ARG A 38 3.86 -6.07 2.92
N LEU A 39 5.10 -6.48 3.18
CA LEU A 39 5.47 -7.10 4.45
C LEU A 39 5.30 -6.11 5.61
N ALA A 40 5.73 -4.86 5.42
CA ALA A 40 5.61 -3.81 6.42
C ALA A 40 4.15 -3.45 6.74
N VAL A 41 3.26 -3.43 5.75
CA VAL A 41 1.84 -3.14 5.99
C VAL A 41 1.15 -4.28 6.72
N ASN A 42 1.40 -5.53 6.35
CA ASN A 42 0.78 -6.69 7.00
C ASN A 42 1.12 -6.77 8.51
N GLY A 43 2.30 -6.29 8.90
CA GLY A 43 2.70 -6.24 10.32
C GLY A 43 2.15 -5.04 11.09
N ASN A 44 2.03 -3.87 10.44
CA ASN A 44 1.67 -2.61 11.12
C ASN A 44 0.20 -2.23 11.00
N TYR A 45 -0.48 -2.70 9.95
CA TYR A 45 -1.87 -2.38 9.65
C TYR A 45 -2.57 -3.59 9.02
N PRO A 46 -2.90 -4.63 9.82
CA PRO A 46 -3.47 -5.88 9.32
C PRO A 46 -4.81 -5.72 8.61
N GLU A 47 -5.55 -4.66 8.91
CA GLU A 47 -6.84 -4.36 8.29
C GLU A 47 -6.72 -3.68 6.92
N PHE A 48 -5.50 -3.34 6.49
CA PHE A 48 -5.29 -2.84 5.15
C PHE A 48 -5.42 -3.96 4.11
N VAL A 49 -6.33 -3.79 3.16
CA VAL A 49 -6.50 -4.67 2.01
C VAL A 49 -6.08 -3.91 0.75
N GLU A 50 -5.00 -4.36 0.11
CA GLU A 50 -4.52 -3.78 -1.14
C GLU A 50 -5.52 -4.08 -2.28
N ASP A 51 -6.30 -3.08 -2.68
CA ASP A 51 -7.25 -3.13 -3.78
C ASP A 51 -7.36 -1.74 -4.43
N TYR A 52 -6.66 -1.58 -5.54
CA TYR A 52 -6.60 -0.31 -6.25
C TYR A 52 -7.93 0.08 -6.91
N GLU A 53 -8.70 -0.90 -7.37
CA GLU A 53 -9.98 -0.63 -8.03
C GLU A 53 -11.00 -0.14 -6.98
N LEU A 54 -11.08 -0.83 -5.85
CA LEU A 54 -11.95 -0.43 -4.75
C LEU A 54 -11.52 0.91 -4.14
N TYR A 55 -10.21 1.16 -4.00
CA TYR A 55 -9.68 2.45 -3.56
C TYR A 55 -10.20 3.60 -4.45
N LYS A 56 -10.10 3.46 -5.79
CA LYS A 56 -10.59 4.47 -6.73
C LYS A 56 -12.10 4.68 -6.64
N GLU A 57 -12.86 3.59 -6.58
CA GLU A 57 -14.32 3.64 -6.44
C GLU A 57 -14.72 4.44 -5.19
N ARG A 58 -14.07 4.17 -4.05
CA ARG A 58 -14.34 4.82 -2.77
C ARG A 58 -13.89 6.29 -2.73
N MET A 59 -12.87 6.65 -3.50
CA MET A 59 -12.45 8.04 -3.70
C MET A 59 -13.40 8.82 -4.63
N GLY A 60 -14.39 8.17 -5.25
CA GLY A 60 -15.29 8.80 -6.21
C GLY A 60 -14.63 9.11 -7.56
N ALA A 61 -13.47 8.49 -7.83
CA ALA A 61 -12.82 8.58 -9.14
C ALA A 61 -13.57 7.67 -10.12
N LYS A 62 -14.44 8.28 -10.94
CA LYS A 62 -15.12 7.61 -12.06
C LYS A 62 -14.22 7.52 -13.29
#